data_AF-A0A090WL70-F1
#
_entry.id   AF-A0A090WL70-F1
#
_cell.length_a   1.000
_cell.length_b   1.000
_cell.length_c   1.000
_cell.angle_alpha   90.00
_cell.angle_beta   90.00
_cell.angle_gamma   90.00
#
_symmetry.space_group_name_H-M   'P 1'
#
loop_
_entity.id
_entity.type
_entity.pdbx_description
1 polymer ?
#
loop_
_entity_poly.entity_id
_entity_poly.type
_entity_poly.pdbx_seq_one_letter_code
_entity_poly.pdbx_strand_id
1 'polypeptide(L)'
;MYKISHNMLGLNPKVTTLSGDVAEDERIWGGGADFGFGHTSPMDMPPLGQVAKSHFDGVVTNVSVFLDDIQIFDNGVVCHPDLKPYTLNLLKN
;
A
#
# COMPACT_ATOMS: atom_id res chain seq x y z
N MET A 1 -15.05 13.05 -2.59
CA MET A 1 -13.68 13.44 -2.25
C MET A 1 -13.25 12.83 -0.93
N TYR A 2 -13.95 13.04 0.18
CA TYR A 2 -13.50 12.55 1.51
C TYR A 2 -13.75 11.08 1.82
N LYS A 3 -14.23 10.29 0.86
CA LYS A 3 -14.46 8.85 1.05
C LYS A 3 -13.26 8.08 0.53
N ILE A 4 -12.84 7.05 1.25
CA ILE A 4 -11.80 6.13 0.81
C ILE A 4 -12.32 5.39 -0.44
N SER A 5 -11.44 5.26 -1.42
CA SER A 5 -11.62 4.54 -2.68
C SER A 5 -11.01 3.14 -2.56
N HIS A 6 -9.74 3.09 -2.16
CA HIS A 6 -9.01 1.85 -1.93
C HIS A 6 -7.91 2.07 -0.89
N ASN A 7 -7.38 0.95 -0.40
CA ASN A 7 -6.15 0.89 0.35
C ASN A 7 -5.27 -0.21 -0.26
N MET A 8 -3.96 0.02 -0.36
CA MET A 8 -3.01 -0.99 -0.81
C MET A 8 -1.73 -0.98 0.03
N LEU A 9 -0.98 -2.08 -0.07
CA LEU A 9 0.33 -2.23 0.55
C LEU A 9 1.40 -2.30 -0.54
N GLY A 10 2.34 -1.38 -0.50
CA GLY A 10 3.54 -1.39 -1.33
C GLY A 10 4.47 -2.52 -0.91
N LEU A 11 4.80 -3.39 -1.88
CA LEU A 11 5.64 -4.58 -1.69
C LEU A 11 6.63 -4.78 -2.84
N ASN A 12 7.04 -3.71 -3.53
CA ASN A 12 8.05 -3.80 -4.58
C ASN A 12 9.46 -3.71 -3.97
N PRO A 13 10.26 -4.80 -3.95
CA PRO A 13 11.56 -4.83 -3.29
C PRO A 13 12.60 -3.88 -3.91
N LYS A 14 12.35 -3.37 -5.12
CA LYS A 14 13.26 -2.45 -5.83
C LYS A 14 12.97 -0.98 -5.53
N VAL A 15 11.82 -0.66 -4.95
CA VAL A 15 11.44 0.71 -4.60
C VAL A 15 11.58 0.84 -3.10
N THR A 16 12.71 1.33 -2.61
CA THR A 16 13.00 1.44 -1.17
C THR A 16 12.98 2.88 -0.66
N THR A 17 12.77 3.84 -1.56
CA THR A 17 12.77 5.28 -1.28
C THR A 17 11.73 5.95 -2.18
N LEU A 18 11.14 7.04 -1.71
CA LEU A 18 10.22 7.83 -2.52
C LEU A 18 10.96 8.44 -3.72
N SER A 19 10.42 8.21 -4.92
CA SER A 19 10.95 8.77 -6.17
C SER A 19 10.18 10.01 -6.62
N GLY A 20 8.99 10.26 -6.07
CA GLY A 20 8.09 11.34 -6.47
C GLY A 20 7.23 10.99 -7.69
N ASP A 21 7.33 9.76 -8.19
CA ASP A 21 6.37 9.19 -9.14
C ASP A 21 5.33 8.37 -8.36
N VAL A 22 4.05 8.74 -8.50
CA VAL A 22 2.96 8.09 -7.76
C VAL A 22 2.92 6.58 -8.00
N ALA A 23 3.20 6.12 -9.22
CA ALA A 23 3.14 4.69 -9.53
C ALA A 23 4.28 3.92 -8.86
N GLU A 24 5.44 4.52 -8.66
CA GLU A 24 6.52 3.89 -7.89
C GLU A 24 6.25 3.98 -6.39
N ASP A 25 5.85 5.16 -5.91
CA ASP A 25 5.69 5.47 -4.50
C ASP A 25 4.58 4.63 -3.85
N GLU A 26 3.46 4.38 -4.54
CA GLU A 26 2.41 3.44 -4.09
C GLU A 26 2.93 2.02 -3.84
N ARG A 27 4.04 1.65 -4.48
CA ARG A 27 4.60 0.30 -4.47
C ARG A 27 5.81 0.17 -3.54
N ILE A 28 6.17 1.23 -2.82
CA ILE A 28 7.37 1.26 -1.96
C ILE A 28 7.41 0.09 -0.98
N TRP A 29 8.57 -0.57 -0.90
CA TRP A 29 8.82 -1.69 0.00
C TRP A 29 8.73 -1.25 1.45
N GLY A 30 8.23 -2.17 2.27
CA GLY A 30 8.32 -2.02 3.72
C GLY A 30 7.21 -1.13 4.28
N GLY A 31 5.96 -1.53 4.05
CA GLY A 31 4.82 -0.85 4.64
C GLY A 31 4.63 0.56 4.09
N GLY A 32 4.70 0.74 2.77
CA GLY A 32 4.00 1.84 2.12
C GLY A 32 2.51 1.53 2.12
N ALA A 33 1.75 2.14 3.03
CA ALA A 33 0.30 2.05 2.96
C ALA A 33 -0.20 3.21 2.09
N ASP A 34 -0.78 2.87 0.96
CA ASP A 34 -1.46 3.85 0.11
C ASP A 34 -2.95 3.88 0.40
N PHE A 35 -3.50 5.10 0.46
CA PHE A 35 -4.91 5.37 0.63
C PHE A 35 -5.40 6.28 -0.49
N GLY A 36 -6.18 5.69 -1.40
CA GLY A 36 -6.89 6.42 -2.44
C GLY A 36 -8.18 7.03 -1.88
N PHE A 37 -8.46 8.28 -2.23
CA PHE A 37 -9.68 9.00 -1.87
C PHE A 37 -10.41 9.54 -3.09
N GLY A 38 -11.74 9.48 -3.08
CA GLY A 38 -12.56 10.08 -4.12
C GLY A 38 -13.08 9.09 -5.14
N HIS A 39 -12.78 9.32 -6.43
CA HIS A 39 -13.42 8.59 -7.52
C HIS A 39 -12.94 7.14 -7.55
N THR A 40 -13.87 6.20 -7.67
CA THR A 40 -13.59 4.77 -7.88
C THR A 40 -14.38 4.32 -9.08
N SER A 41 -13.73 3.64 -10.03
CA SER A 41 -14.41 3.24 -11.25
C SER A 41 -15.49 2.18 -10.97
N PRO A 42 -16.54 2.10 -11.79
CA PRO A 42 -17.51 1.00 -11.72
C PRO A 42 -16.88 -0.38 -11.99
N MET A 43 -15.69 -0.44 -12.59
CA MET A 43 -14.97 -1.70 -12.82
C MET A 43 -14.37 -2.21 -11.51
N ASP A 44 -13.79 -1.31 -10.71
CA ASP A 44 -13.16 -1.64 -9.43
C ASP A 44 -14.19 -1.81 -8.31
N MET A 45 -15.30 -1.06 -8.38
CA MET A 45 -16.43 -1.19 -7.45
C MET A 45 -17.78 -1.23 -8.20
N PRO A 46 -18.17 -2.40 -8.74
CA PRO A 46 -19.45 -2.56 -9.42
C PRO A 46 -20.65 -2.32 -8.48
N PRO A 47 -21.81 -1.84 -8.99
CA PRO A 47 -22.11 -1.54 -10.39
C PRO A 47 -21.89 -0.07 -10.80
N LEU A 48 -21.76 0.86 -9.85
CA LEU A 48 -21.74 2.30 -10.12
C LEU A 48 -20.45 3.00 -9.67
N GLY A 49 -19.55 2.29 -9.00
CA GLY A 49 -18.34 2.89 -8.44
C GLY A 49 -18.64 3.93 -7.36
N GLN A 50 -17.62 4.71 -7.05
CA GLN A 50 -17.74 5.86 -6.16
C GLN A 50 -17.63 7.12 -7.01
N VAL A 51 -18.76 7.78 -7.24
CA VAL A 51 -18.78 9.02 -8.03
C VAL A 51 -18.19 10.16 -7.20
N ALA A 52 -17.05 10.67 -7.64
CA ALA A 52 -16.46 11.92 -7.16
C ALA A 52 -15.82 12.69 -8.33
N LYS A 53 -15.56 13.99 -8.12
CA LYS A 53 -14.97 14.88 -9.15
C LYS A 53 -13.48 14.67 -9.39
N SER A 54 -12.79 14.01 -8.46
CA SER A 54 -11.34 13.84 -8.48
C SER A 54 -10.97 12.60 -7.65
N HIS A 55 -9.72 12.18 -7.79
CA HIS A 55 -9.09 11.06 -7.13
C HIS A 55 -7.74 11.54 -6.58
N PHE A 56 -7.34 11.03 -5.42
CA PHE A 56 -6.11 11.39 -4.75
C PHE A 56 -5.55 10.17 -4.02
N ASP A 57 -4.29 9.86 -4.28
CA ASP A 57 -3.55 8.78 -3.65
C ASP A 57 -2.54 9.35 -2.66
N GLY A 58 -2.49 8.73 -1.48
CA GLY A 58 -1.73 9.20 -0.35
C GLY A 58 -0.93 8.06 0.25
N VAL A 59 0.38 8.08 0.01
CA VAL A 59 1.31 7.08 0.51
C VAL A 59 1.83 7.47 1.89
N VAL A 60 1.75 6.55 2.83
CA VAL A 60 2.35 6.66 4.17
C VAL A 60 3.45 5.62 4.29
N THR A 61 4.69 6.05 4.50
CA THR A 61 5.83 5.15 4.72
C THR A 61 5.92 4.73 6.18
N ASN A 62 6.68 3.67 6.45
CA ASN A 62 7.00 3.22 7.81
C ASN A 62 5.76 2.84 8.65
N VAL A 63 4.71 2.34 8.03
CA VAL A 63 3.51 1.94 8.78
C VAL A 63 3.70 0.60 9.49
N SER A 64 3.04 0.46 10.65
CA SER A 64 2.78 -0.84 11.26
C SER A 64 1.42 -1.35 10.79
N VAL A 65 1.37 -2.57 10.28
CA VAL A 65 0.16 -3.16 9.68
C VAL A 65 -0.21 -4.41 10.45
N PHE A 66 -1.48 -4.46 10.83
CA PHE A 66 -2.10 -5.59 11.51
C PHE A 66 -3.19 -6.15 10.62
N LEU A 67 -3.17 -7.47 10.44
CA LEU A 67 -4.30 -8.21 9.89
C LEU A 67 -4.96 -8.91 11.08
N ASP A 68 -6.13 -8.42 11.45
CA ASP A 68 -6.77 -8.73 12.73
C ASP A 68 -5.82 -8.44 13.90
N ASP A 69 -5.54 -9.44 14.74
CA ASP A 69 -4.63 -9.33 15.88
C ASP A 69 -3.17 -9.67 15.53
N ILE A 70 -2.87 -9.96 14.25
CA ILE A 70 -1.57 -10.43 13.79
C ILE A 70 -0.81 -9.29 13.12
N GLN A 71 0.31 -8.88 13.71
CA GLN A 71 1.18 -7.87 13.13
C GLN A 71 2.02 -8.44 11.98
N ILE A 72 1.91 -7.83 10.81
CA ILE A 72 2.63 -8.22 9.59
C ILE A 72 3.84 -7.30 9.35
N PHE A 73 3.65 -5.99 9.56
CA PHE A 73 4.69 -4.97 9.45
C PHE A 73 4.84 -4.23 10.77
N ASP A 74 6.08 -3.94 11.14
CA ASP A 74 6.44 -3.08 12.25
C ASP A 74 7.35 -1.95 11.77
N ASN A 75 6.84 -0.71 11.81
CA ASN A 75 7.56 0.49 11.35
C ASN A 75 8.15 0.36 9.93
N GLY A 76 7.39 -0.28 9.03
CA GLY A 76 7.82 -0.59 7.67
C GLY A 76 8.72 -1.81 7.50
N VAL A 77 8.93 -2.62 8.53
CA VAL A 77 9.71 -3.86 8.43
C VAL A 77 8.79 -5.06 8.61
N VAL A 78 8.86 -6.04 7.70
CA VAL A 78 8.08 -7.28 7.84
C VAL A 78 8.52 -8.02 9.11
N CYS A 79 7.61 -8.13 10.08
CA CYS A 79 7.88 -8.69 11.40
C CYS A 79 7.36 -10.12 11.58
N HIS A 80 6.39 -10.55 10.76
CA HIS A 80 5.76 -11.87 10.88
C HIS A 80 6.78 -13.02 10.70
N PRO A 81 6.85 -14.00 11.63
CA PRO A 81 7.83 -15.08 11.60
C PRO A 81 7.86 -15.86 10.28
N ASP A 82 6.68 -16.17 9.73
CA ASP A 82 6.57 -16.96 8.51
C ASP A 82 6.91 -16.16 7.24
N LEU A 83 6.85 -14.82 7.30
CA LEU A 83 7.09 -13.97 6.12
C LEU A 83 8.56 -13.53 6.03
N LYS A 84 9.26 -13.40 7.17
CA LYS A 84 10.68 -13.01 7.23
C LYS A 84 11.62 -13.82 6.32
N PRO A 85 11.50 -15.15 6.19
CA PRO A 85 12.38 -15.91 5.29
C PRO A 85 12.21 -15.51 3.82
N TYR A 86 10.98 -15.19 3.41
CA TYR A 86 10.68 -14.80 2.03
C TYR A 86 11.19 -13.40 1.71
N THR A 87 11.09 -12.45 2.66
CA THR A 87 11.60 -11.10 2.46
C THR A 87 13.11 -11.06 2.26
N LEU A 88 13.85 -11.87 3.03
CA LEU A 88 15.29 -12.03 2.86
C LEU A 88 15.68 -12.56 1.48
N ASN A 89 14.84 -13.37 0.85
CA ASN A 89 15.10 -13.85 -0.51
C ASN A 89 14.79 -12.80 -1.57
N LEU A 90 13.74 -12.00 -1.37
CA LEU A 90 13.33 -10.95 -2.30
C LEU A 90 14.28 -9.75 -2.31
N LEU A 91 14.91 -9.44 -1.17
CA LEU A 91 15.83 -8.30 -1.02
C LEU A 91 17.30 -8.63 -1.34
N LYS A 92 17.61 -9.89 -1.72
CA LYS A 92 18.98 -10.33 -2.04
C LYS A 92 19.41 -10.10 -3.50
N ASN A 93 18.51 -9.62 -4.35
CA ASN A 93 18.75 -9.36 -5.78
C ASN A 93 18.70 -7.87 -6.08
#